data_AF-A0A7W7YCM3-F1
#
_entry.id   AF-A0A7W7YCM3-F1
#
_cell.length_a   1.000
_cell.length_b   1.000
_cell.length_c   1.000
_cell.angle_alpha   90.00
_cell.angle_beta   90.00
_cell.angle_gamma   90.00
#
_symmetry.space_group_name_H-M   'P 1'
#
loop_
_entity.id
_entity.type
_entity.pdbx_description
1 polymer ?
#
loop_
_entity_poly.entity_id
_entity_poly.type
_entity_poly.pdbx_seq_one_letter_code
_entity_poly.pdbx_strand_id
1 'polypeptide(L)'
;MGNRASELDLQMSPSLDLGDSSGDMTSGGAEAEVPVSEAARRLETLIEAELPEELRSSARGLLRAVVNKVAVPGHFDAFCCQAFAKPEWAAVSSRLIAEMFEEDEDQLAEMARIPDLVIEMSSGEVSVTCMVASRWAARGETHRLSRLADAIVASHAAKNVHSVDIMLALAATLAVTRFSRAEQLFNAAQPLATEEHQEPLADARRWLAAGRVVCSAAQDERDFWDLRLRRPKTAWSWHNKAELEALDHLSEWLTADAEGADLYKAILPQCWWGLAMKFAQAQDKLAQSVRKPEQDKAESPFAIRTPVEAPPSQQDLANREFRPHPQATPLARFLLPWFCGCLAMILTVLVLPREFVVRILDTLKPRADITTQAELTAWRNDTLKQKAAELALYTPQHDKAKTGSWSENEETLTGRGKEMPFESSQYMQLLVWLHLDPPNDAEVRRQVCYQLLKRVKADAISLWELLLYPGSSNADEIKAVAREALADPSYSWSADEKKRLGMIIAHDVTSHMVSLKPPHMK
;
A
#
# COMPACT_ATOMS: atom_id res chain seq x y z
N MET A 1 17.57 -49.48 9.67
CA MET A 1 18.67 -50.26 9.04
C MET A 1 18.43 -50.29 7.55
N GLY A 2 19.41 -49.87 6.73
CA GLY A 2 19.38 -50.02 5.27
C GLY A 2 19.28 -48.72 4.48
N ASN A 3 20.33 -47.88 4.55
CA ASN A 3 20.56 -46.75 3.65
C ASN A 3 20.94 -47.27 2.26
N ARG A 4 20.36 -46.69 1.20
CA ARG A 4 20.87 -46.78 -0.17
C ARG A 4 21.38 -45.41 -0.58
N ALA A 5 22.69 -45.28 -0.63
CA ALA A 5 23.39 -44.20 -1.29
C ALA A 5 23.36 -44.46 -2.81
N SER A 6 23.20 -43.39 -3.60
CA SER A 6 23.51 -43.40 -5.02
C SER A 6 24.33 -42.15 -5.30
N GLU A 7 25.63 -42.40 -5.47
CA GLU A 7 26.59 -41.54 -6.16
C GLU A 7 26.06 -41.23 -7.56
N LEU A 8 26.14 -39.96 -7.95
CA LEU A 8 26.07 -39.57 -9.35
C LEU A 8 27.25 -38.63 -9.65
N ASP A 9 28.09 -39.15 -10.54
CA ASP A 9 29.27 -38.55 -11.13
C ASP A 9 28.99 -37.17 -11.74
N LEU A 10 29.75 -36.18 -11.31
CA LEU A 10 29.89 -34.89 -11.98
C LEU A 10 30.99 -35.00 -13.05
N GLN A 11 30.57 -35.23 -14.30
CA GLN A 11 31.43 -35.10 -15.47
C GLN A 11 31.88 -33.63 -15.64
N MET A 12 33.18 -33.40 -15.48
CA MET A 12 33.83 -32.17 -15.93
C MET A 12 33.90 -32.16 -17.46
N SER A 13 33.36 -31.11 -18.07
CA SER A 13 33.58 -30.80 -19.49
C SER A 13 34.72 -29.79 -19.65
N PRO A 14 35.47 -29.86 -20.78
CA PRO A 14 36.82 -29.33 -20.86
C PRO A 14 36.88 -27.87 -21.32
N SER A 15 37.98 -27.26 -20.88
CA SER A 15 38.60 -26.01 -21.31
C SER A 15 38.53 -25.79 -22.82
N LEU A 16 37.95 -24.64 -23.20
CA LEU A 16 38.12 -24.04 -24.52
C LEU A 16 39.21 -22.98 -24.43
N ASP A 17 40.35 -23.30 -25.07
CA ASP A 17 41.42 -22.39 -25.43
C ASP A 17 40.86 -21.19 -26.21
N LEU A 18 41.09 -19.99 -25.68
CA LEU A 18 40.96 -18.74 -26.43
C LEU A 18 42.32 -18.04 -26.48
N GLY A 19 42.99 -18.29 -27.60
CA GLY A 19 43.63 -17.28 -28.46
C GLY A 19 44.25 -16.07 -27.77
N ASP A 20 45.57 -16.17 -27.60
CA ASP A 20 46.52 -15.09 -27.48
C ASP A 20 46.32 -14.03 -28.59
N SER A 21 45.87 -12.83 -28.21
CA SER A 21 45.83 -11.66 -29.07
C SER A 21 46.47 -10.48 -28.33
N SER A 22 47.79 -10.50 -28.32
CA SER A 22 48.67 -9.35 -28.15
C SER A 22 48.21 -8.18 -29.04
N GLY A 23 47.60 -7.17 -28.41
CA GLY A 23 47.13 -5.94 -29.03
C GLY A 23 47.31 -4.78 -28.06
N ASP A 24 48.54 -4.28 -28.02
CA ASP A 24 48.96 -3.10 -27.29
C ASP A 24 48.25 -1.86 -27.87
N MET A 25 47.23 -1.37 -27.16
CA MET A 25 46.64 -0.04 -27.38
C MET A 25 46.53 0.68 -26.04
N THR A 26 47.55 1.47 -25.77
CA THR A 26 47.59 2.54 -24.77
C THR A 26 46.61 3.65 -25.15
N SER A 27 45.32 3.40 -24.96
CA SER A 27 44.28 4.42 -24.95
C SER A 27 44.17 4.98 -23.54
N GLY A 28 44.97 6.02 -23.26
CA GLY A 28 44.80 6.91 -22.11
C GLY A 28 43.49 7.67 -22.25
N GLY A 29 42.37 7.00 -21.96
CA GLY A 29 41.10 7.65 -21.70
C GLY A 29 41.23 8.31 -20.34
N ALA A 30 41.38 9.64 -20.33
CA ALA A 30 41.14 10.42 -19.13
C ALA A 30 39.70 10.13 -18.70
N GLU A 31 39.53 9.26 -17.70
CA GLU A 31 38.31 9.16 -16.93
C GLU A 31 38.01 10.57 -16.45
N ALA A 32 36.99 11.19 -17.04
CA ALA A 32 36.52 12.49 -16.59
C ALA A 32 36.13 12.29 -15.12
N GLU A 33 36.97 12.80 -14.21
CA GLU A 33 36.70 12.80 -12.78
C GLU A 33 35.34 13.49 -12.59
N VAL A 34 34.30 12.68 -12.39
CA VAL A 34 32.99 13.17 -12.02
C VAL A 34 33.22 13.93 -10.71
N PRO A 35 32.89 15.23 -10.64
CA PRO A 35 33.14 16.02 -9.45
C PRO A 35 32.46 15.35 -8.26
N VAL A 36 33.28 14.80 -7.37
CA VAL A 36 32.81 14.13 -6.15
C VAL A 36 31.99 15.15 -5.37
N SER A 37 30.70 14.83 -5.17
CA SER A 37 29.78 15.69 -4.43
C SER A 37 30.35 16.04 -3.05
N GLU A 38 30.17 17.28 -2.61
CA GLU A 38 30.60 17.75 -1.29
C GLU A 38 30.05 16.86 -0.17
N ALA A 39 28.83 16.33 -0.34
CA ALA A 39 28.21 15.37 0.57
C ALA A 39 29.01 14.07 0.69
N ALA A 40 29.55 13.54 -0.42
CA ALA A 40 30.35 12.33 -0.40
C ALA A 40 31.67 12.54 0.36
N ARG A 41 32.33 13.70 0.19
CA ARG A 41 33.55 14.05 0.96
C ARG A 41 33.26 14.20 2.46
N ARG A 42 32.12 14.80 2.80
CA ARG A 42 31.66 14.90 4.20
C ARG A 42 31.47 13.50 4.81
N LEU A 43 30.79 12.62 4.09
CA LEU A 43 30.56 11.23 4.50
C LEU A 43 31.87 10.43 4.63
N GLU A 44 32.83 10.61 3.73
CA GLU A 44 34.17 10.01 3.88
C GLU A 44 34.87 10.48 5.16
N THR A 45 34.77 11.76 5.47
CA THR A 45 35.35 12.33 6.70
C THR A 45 34.70 11.73 7.95
N LEU A 46 33.37 11.57 7.95
CA LEU A 46 32.62 10.91 9.03
C LEU A 46 33.02 9.43 9.18
N ILE A 47 33.20 8.71 8.07
CA ILE A 47 33.65 7.32 8.08
C ILE A 47 35.03 7.18 8.75
N GLU A 48 35.98 8.06 8.44
CA GLU A 48 37.30 7.99 9.10
C GLU A 48 37.26 8.38 10.57
N ALA A 49 36.47 9.40 10.90
CA ALA A 49 36.46 10.00 12.23
C ALA A 49 35.68 9.17 13.27
N GLU A 50 34.52 8.65 12.89
CA GLU A 50 33.55 8.10 13.84
C GLU A 50 33.43 6.57 13.80
N LEU A 51 33.66 5.93 12.64
CA LEU A 51 33.49 4.48 12.55
C LEU A 51 34.71 3.69 13.05
N PRO A 52 34.47 2.54 13.72
CA PRO A 52 35.49 1.52 14.00
C PRO A 52 36.21 1.07 12.73
N GLU A 53 37.50 0.75 12.84
CA GLU A 53 38.34 0.35 11.70
C GLU A 53 37.74 -0.83 10.91
N GLU A 54 37.11 -1.77 11.62
CA GLU A 54 36.46 -2.94 11.04
C GLU A 54 35.32 -2.58 10.08
N LEU A 55 34.59 -1.50 10.36
CA LEU A 55 33.43 -1.08 9.58
C LEU A 55 33.79 -0.16 8.41
N ARG A 56 34.93 0.53 8.47
CA ARG A 56 35.31 1.55 7.46
C ARG A 56 35.36 0.99 6.04
N SER A 57 35.88 -0.22 5.87
CA SER A 57 35.97 -0.85 4.54
C SER A 57 34.58 -1.08 3.93
N SER A 58 33.65 -1.62 4.72
CA SER A 58 32.27 -1.88 4.31
C SER A 58 31.50 -0.58 4.08
N ALA A 59 31.65 0.41 4.98
CA ALA A 59 31.04 1.74 4.84
C ALA A 59 31.49 2.48 3.58
N ARG A 60 32.79 2.47 3.25
CA ARG A 60 33.30 3.05 1.99
C ARG A 60 32.78 2.29 0.77
N GLY A 61 32.53 0.99 0.90
CA GLY A 61 31.88 0.18 -0.14
C GLY A 61 30.43 0.63 -0.37
N LEU A 62 29.67 0.79 0.72
CA LEU A 62 28.29 1.31 0.67
C LEU A 62 28.24 2.74 0.10
N LEU A 63 29.11 3.64 0.55
CA LEU A 63 29.16 5.01 0.02
C LEU A 63 29.37 5.03 -1.50
N ARG A 64 30.34 4.25 -1.99
CA ARG A 64 30.60 4.12 -3.42
C ARG A 64 29.42 3.51 -4.18
N ALA A 65 28.73 2.53 -3.58
CA ALA A 65 27.53 1.95 -4.18
C ALA A 65 26.39 2.98 -4.28
N VAL A 66 26.16 3.78 -3.24
CA VAL A 66 25.13 4.84 -3.21
C VAL A 66 25.44 5.95 -4.20
N VAL A 67 26.66 6.49 -4.20
CA VAL A 67 27.08 7.56 -5.12
C VAL A 67 26.95 7.13 -6.58
N ASN A 68 27.32 5.88 -6.89
CA ASN A 68 27.24 5.36 -8.25
C ASN A 68 25.88 4.74 -8.59
N LYS A 69 24.98 4.57 -7.61
CA LYS A 69 23.70 3.85 -7.73
C LYS A 69 23.83 2.41 -8.27
N VAL A 70 24.90 1.71 -7.91
CA VAL A 70 25.19 0.33 -8.35
C VAL A 70 25.27 -0.61 -7.16
N ALA A 71 24.53 -1.72 -7.22
CA ALA A 71 24.55 -2.78 -6.21
C ALA A 71 24.30 -2.32 -4.76
N VAL A 72 23.55 -1.23 -4.57
CA VAL A 72 23.25 -0.66 -3.25
C VAL A 72 22.69 -1.69 -2.26
N PRO A 73 21.71 -2.56 -2.62
CA PRO A 73 21.15 -3.51 -1.66
C PRO A 73 22.17 -4.52 -1.10
N GLY A 74 23.10 -4.99 -1.93
CA GLY A 74 24.12 -5.95 -1.51
C GLY A 74 25.14 -5.33 -0.56
N HIS A 75 25.60 -4.11 -0.85
CA HIS A 75 26.51 -3.39 0.03
C HIS A 75 25.82 -2.92 1.31
N PHE A 76 24.56 -2.53 1.25
CA PHE A 76 23.77 -2.14 2.40
C PHE A 76 23.59 -3.31 3.36
N ASP A 77 23.19 -4.48 2.86
CA ASP A 77 23.03 -5.69 3.67
C ASP A 77 24.36 -6.11 4.33
N ALA A 78 25.46 -6.10 3.59
CA ALA A 78 26.79 -6.42 4.11
C ALA A 78 27.25 -5.45 5.20
N PHE A 79 26.97 -4.15 5.04
CA PHE A 79 27.26 -3.14 6.05
C PHE A 79 26.40 -3.32 7.30
N CYS A 80 25.08 -3.45 7.15
CA CYS A 80 24.13 -3.62 8.25
C CYS A 80 24.43 -4.89 9.08
N CYS A 81 24.79 -6.00 8.43
CA CYS A 81 25.16 -7.23 9.13
C CYS A 81 26.35 -7.06 10.09
N GLN A 82 27.28 -6.14 9.80
CA GLN A 82 28.41 -5.83 10.67
C GLN A 82 28.06 -4.72 11.67
N ALA A 83 27.45 -3.64 11.18
CA ALA A 83 27.10 -2.44 11.95
C ALA A 83 26.14 -2.75 13.10
N PHE A 84 25.12 -3.59 12.87
CA PHE A 84 24.13 -3.94 13.88
C PHE A 84 24.48 -5.21 14.67
N ALA A 85 25.67 -5.79 14.48
CA ALA A 85 26.14 -6.91 15.30
C ALA A 85 26.47 -6.49 16.75
N LYS A 86 26.76 -5.19 16.96
CA LYS A 86 27.09 -4.62 18.27
C LYS A 86 26.31 -3.31 18.50
N PRO A 87 25.66 -3.12 19.66
CA PRO A 87 24.88 -1.90 19.94
C PRO A 87 25.69 -0.61 19.84
N GLU A 88 26.95 -0.60 20.27
CA GLU A 88 27.83 0.57 20.21
C GLU A 88 28.15 1.01 18.77
N TRP A 89 28.14 0.07 17.82
CA TRP A 89 28.36 0.34 16.41
C TRP A 89 27.08 0.77 15.71
N ALA A 90 25.94 0.24 16.14
CA ALA A 90 24.64 0.57 15.58
C ALA A 90 24.35 2.07 15.68
N ALA A 91 24.68 2.72 16.80
CA ALA A 91 24.40 4.14 16.99
C ALA A 91 25.12 5.02 15.94
N VAL A 92 26.44 4.91 15.84
CA VAL A 92 27.25 5.70 14.88
C VAL A 92 26.89 5.33 13.43
N SER A 93 26.70 4.03 13.16
CA SER A 93 26.37 3.56 11.81
C SER A 93 25.00 4.05 11.34
N SER A 94 24.03 4.19 12.25
CA SER A 94 22.69 4.66 11.90
C SER A 94 22.69 6.11 11.47
N ARG A 95 23.46 6.98 12.14
CA ARG A 95 23.67 8.37 11.72
C ARG A 95 24.28 8.45 10.32
N LEU A 96 25.30 7.62 10.05
CA LEU A 96 25.91 7.55 8.73
C LEU A 96 24.92 7.09 7.66
N ILE A 97 24.11 6.06 7.94
CA ILE A 97 23.06 5.59 7.02
C ILE A 97 22.04 6.70 6.75
N ALA A 98 21.58 7.39 7.79
CA ALA A 98 20.63 8.48 7.65
C ALA A 98 21.19 9.59 6.74
N GLU A 99 22.46 9.98 6.90
CA GLU A 99 23.09 10.96 6.02
C GLU A 99 23.32 10.45 4.59
N MET A 100 23.67 9.16 4.41
CA MET A 100 23.86 8.58 3.08
C MET A 100 22.58 8.54 2.25
N PHE A 101 21.44 8.36 2.90
CA PHE A 101 20.14 8.17 2.25
C PHE A 101 19.18 9.37 2.46
N GLU A 102 19.67 10.52 2.91
CA GLU A 102 18.85 11.73 3.11
C GLU A 102 18.08 12.12 1.83
N GLU A 103 18.68 11.93 0.65
CA GLU A 103 18.05 12.21 -0.65
C GLU A 103 17.31 11.00 -1.27
N ASP A 104 17.44 9.80 -0.69
CA ASP A 104 16.87 8.55 -1.22
C ASP A 104 16.25 7.67 -0.13
N GLU A 105 15.41 8.30 0.70
CA GLU A 105 14.69 7.63 1.80
C GLU A 105 13.80 6.48 1.30
N ASP A 106 13.34 6.57 0.05
CA ASP A 106 12.50 5.56 -0.58
C ASP A 106 13.27 4.26 -0.84
N GLN A 107 14.53 4.35 -1.31
CA GLN A 107 15.39 3.18 -1.44
C GLN A 107 15.77 2.60 -0.08
N LEU A 108 16.07 3.46 0.92
CA LEU A 108 16.36 3.02 2.28
C LEU A 108 15.19 2.23 2.89
N ALA A 109 13.96 2.72 2.73
CA ALA A 109 12.75 2.06 3.25
C ALA A 109 12.48 0.70 2.59
N GLU A 110 12.93 0.47 1.36
CA GLU A 110 12.82 -0.82 0.69
C GLU A 110 13.79 -1.86 1.23
N MET A 111 15.01 -1.43 1.56
CA MET A 111 16.09 -2.32 2.01
C MET A 111 16.09 -2.56 3.53
N ALA A 112 15.49 -1.65 4.32
CA ALA A 112 15.51 -1.70 5.76
C ALA A 112 14.86 -2.97 6.33
N ARG A 113 15.54 -3.60 7.29
CA ARG A 113 15.06 -4.80 7.99
C ARG A 113 14.63 -4.42 9.40
N ILE A 114 13.44 -4.89 9.83
CA ILE A 114 12.90 -4.62 11.17
C ILE A 114 13.88 -4.96 12.31
N PRO A 115 14.65 -6.07 12.28
CA PRO A 115 15.64 -6.35 13.32
C PRO A 115 16.70 -5.25 13.47
N ASP A 116 17.18 -4.69 12.36
CA ASP A 116 18.20 -3.63 12.39
C ASP A 116 17.64 -2.35 13.02
N LEU A 117 16.39 -1.98 12.69
CA LEU A 117 15.68 -0.84 13.30
C LEU A 117 15.48 -1.02 14.81
N VAL A 118 15.17 -2.25 15.26
CA VAL A 118 15.04 -2.55 16.69
C VAL A 118 16.38 -2.44 17.41
N ILE A 119 17.48 -2.85 16.76
CA ILE A 119 18.84 -2.70 17.32
C ILE A 119 19.24 -1.21 17.36
N GLU A 120 18.94 -0.44 16.31
CA GLU A 120 19.11 1.02 16.31
C GLU A 120 18.42 1.65 17.52
N MET A 121 17.11 1.41 17.70
CA MET A 121 16.34 1.93 18.83
C MET A 121 16.90 1.46 20.18
N SER A 122 17.40 0.23 20.26
CA SER A 122 18.03 -0.29 21.48
C SER A 122 19.37 0.38 21.80
N SER A 123 20.05 0.92 20.78
CA SER A 123 21.31 1.68 20.94
C SER A 123 21.11 3.15 21.35
N GLY A 124 19.86 3.63 21.36
CA GLY A 124 19.52 5.02 21.70
C GLY A 124 19.44 5.97 20.50
N GLU A 125 19.63 5.45 19.29
CA GLU A 125 19.39 6.20 18.05
C GLU A 125 18.04 5.84 17.45
N VAL A 126 17.49 6.72 16.63
CA VAL A 126 16.15 6.55 16.01
C VAL A 126 16.06 7.10 14.58
N SER A 127 17.16 7.65 14.06
CA SER A 127 17.19 8.37 12.78
C SER A 127 16.71 7.55 11.58
N VAL A 128 17.26 6.35 11.39
CA VAL A 128 16.92 5.45 10.28
C VAL A 128 15.51 4.94 10.47
N THR A 129 15.14 4.55 11.69
CA THR A 129 13.79 4.10 12.01
C THR A 129 12.75 5.17 11.71
N CYS A 130 13.01 6.44 12.06
CA CYS A 130 12.12 7.56 11.73
C CYS A 130 11.96 7.74 10.21
N MET A 131 13.07 7.76 9.45
CA MET A 131 13.03 7.88 7.99
C MET A 131 12.24 6.72 7.37
N VAL A 132 12.57 5.49 7.72
CA VAL A 132 11.95 4.27 7.18
C VAL A 132 10.47 4.17 7.56
N ALA A 133 10.12 4.37 8.83
CA ALA A 133 8.74 4.29 9.29
C ALA A 133 7.87 5.39 8.66
N SER A 134 8.40 6.59 8.49
CA SER A 134 7.68 7.68 7.81
C SER A 134 7.37 7.33 6.35
N ARG A 135 8.30 6.69 5.64
CA ARG A 135 8.11 6.25 4.26
C ARG A 135 7.14 5.08 4.15
N TRP A 136 7.22 4.10 5.05
CA TRP A 136 6.22 3.02 5.13
C TRP A 136 4.82 3.58 5.41
N ALA A 137 4.68 4.57 6.28
CA ALA A 137 3.41 5.25 6.55
C ALA A 137 2.88 6.00 5.31
N ALA A 138 3.75 6.75 4.63
CA ALA A 138 3.39 7.48 3.41
C ALA A 138 2.91 6.56 2.28
N ARG A 139 3.50 5.35 2.18
CA ARG A 139 3.13 4.30 1.22
C ARG A 139 1.93 3.45 1.65
N GLY A 140 1.41 3.64 2.87
CA GLY A 140 0.33 2.81 3.40
C GLY A 140 0.75 1.37 3.73
N GLU A 141 2.05 1.11 3.96
CA GLU A 141 2.60 -0.20 4.33
C GLU A 141 2.30 -0.57 5.81
N THR A 142 1.02 -0.52 6.20
CA THR A 142 0.55 -0.74 7.58
C THR A 142 0.96 -2.10 8.14
N HIS A 143 1.16 -3.11 7.29
CA HIS A 143 1.66 -4.42 7.68
C HIS A 143 3.10 -4.37 8.20
N ARG A 144 4.00 -3.58 7.58
CA ARG A 144 5.38 -3.43 8.05
C ARG A 144 5.43 -2.64 9.35
N LEU A 145 4.66 -1.56 9.43
CA LEU A 145 4.51 -0.76 10.66
C LEU A 145 3.98 -1.60 11.82
N SER A 146 2.98 -2.46 11.58
CA SER A 146 2.47 -3.38 12.61
C SER A 146 3.53 -4.39 13.05
N ARG A 147 4.32 -4.94 12.12
CA ARG A 147 5.42 -5.86 12.49
C ARG A 147 6.53 -5.16 13.25
N LEU A 148 6.84 -3.91 12.90
CA LEU A 148 7.79 -3.08 13.64
C LEU A 148 7.27 -2.82 15.06
N ALA A 149 5.99 -2.47 15.20
CA ALA A 149 5.33 -2.29 16.50
C ALA A 149 5.45 -3.54 17.38
N ASP A 150 5.11 -4.71 16.84
CA ASP A 150 5.21 -5.99 17.55
C ASP A 150 6.65 -6.27 17.98
N ALA A 151 7.62 -6.00 17.10
CA ALA A 151 9.05 -6.20 17.38
C ALA A 151 9.58 -5.23 18.44
N ILE A 152 9.14 -3.97 18.46
CA ILE A 152 9.49 -3.00 19.49
C ILE A 152 9.01 -3.50 20.85
N VAL A 153 7.71 -3.81 20.96
CA VAL A 153 7.08 -4.27 22.21
C VAL A 153 7.73 -5.55 22.74
N ALA A 154 8.12 -6.47 21.84
CA ALA A 154 8.77 -7.72 22.22
C ALA A 154 10.25 -7.58 22.61
N SER A 155 10.88 -6.43 22.36
CA SER A 155 12.32 -6.22 22.54
C SER A 155 12.65 -5.28 23.70
N HIS A 156 13.95 -5.13 23.98
CA HIS A 156 14.42 -4.12 24.94
C HIS A 156 14.23 -2.68 24.46
N ALA A 157 14.00 -2.45 23.16
CA ALA A 157 13.76 -1.12 22.61
C ALA A 157 12.55 -0.44 23.25
N ALA A 158 11.52 -1.20 23.65
CA ALA A 158 10.35 -0.66 24.34
C ALA A 158 10.64 -0.06 25.73
N LYS A 159 11.86 -0.22 26.27
CA LYS A 159 12.29 0.39 27.53
C LYS A 159 13.19 1.62 27.33
N ASN A 160 13.54 1.93 26.09
CA ASN A 160 14.41 3.05 25.77
C ASN A 160 13.58 4.34 25.70
N VAL A 161 14.04 5.41 26.35
CA VAL A 161 13.38 6.73 26.27
C VAL A 161 13.38 7.26 24.84
N HIS A 162 14.44 6.98 24.07
CA HIS A 162 14.54 7.44 22.69
C HIS A 162 13.51 6.80 21.75
N SER A 163 13.00 5.60 22.06
CA SER A 163 11.98 4.94 21.23
C SER A 163 10.56 5.44 21.48
N VAL A 164 10.33 6.21 22.55
CA VAL A 164 8.99 6.67 22.96
C VAL A 164 8.31 7.46 21.85
N ASP A 165 9.02 8.39 21.20
CA ASP A 165 8.48 9.17 20.08
C ASP A 165 8.03 8.27 18.92
N ILE A 166 8.85 7.27 18.56
CA ILE A 166 8.49 6.31 17.51
C ILE A 166 7.27 5.48 17.94
N MET A 167 7.25 4.99 19.19
CA MET A 167 6.13 4.19 19.69
C MET A 167 4.81 4.98 19.67
N LEU A 168 4.85 6.26 20.08
CA LEU A 168 3.68 7.15 20.05
C LEU A 168 3.25 7.50 18.63
N ALA A 169 4.21 7.79 17.73
CA ALA A 169 3.93 8.04 16.32
C ALA A 169 3.34 6.80 15.61
N LEU A 170 3.86 5.60 15.90
CA LEU A 170 3.31 4.34 15.41
C LEU A 170 1.92 4.07 15.99
N ALA A 171 1.70 4.36 17.27
CA ALA A 171 0.38 4.24 17.88
C ALA A 171 -0.64 5.16 17.18
N ALA A 172 -0.31 6.42 16.95
CA ALA A 172 -1.16 7.36 16.20
C ALA A 172 -1.40 6.88 14.75
N THR A 173 -0.37 6.34 14.10
CA THR A 173 -0.45 5.85 12.71
C THR A 173 -1.31 4.58 12.59
N LEU A 174 -1.26 3.70 13.58
CA LEU A 174 -1.97 2.41 13.57
C LEU A 174 -3.33 2.47 14.28
N ALA A 175 -3.68 3.59 14.91
CA ALA A 175 -4.84 3.70 15.79
C ALA A 175 -6.16 3.26 15.15
N VAL A 176 -6.38 3.63 13.89
CA VAL A 176 -7.63 3.32 13.18
C VAL A 176 -7.56 1.94 12.55
N THR A 177 -6.47 1.61 11.85
CA THR A 177 -6.35 0.37 11.06
C THR A 177 -6.02 -0.87 11.89
N ARG A 178 -5.31 -0.71 13.01
CA ARG A 178 -4.79 -1.78 13.89
C ARG A 178 -4.92 -1.40 15.36
N PHE A 179 -6.11 -0.95 15.77
CA PHE A 179 -6.41 -0.40 17.11
C PHE A 179 -5.74 -1.14 18.29
N SER A 180 -5.93 -2.47 18.40
CA SER A 180 -5.37 -3.23 19.54
C SER A 180 -3.84 -3.15 19.66
N ARG A 181 -3.13 -3.03 18.52
CA ARG A 181 -1.65 -2.93 18.50
C ARG A 181 -1.21 -1.52 18.84
N ALA A 182 -1.92 -0.52 18.31
CA ALA A 182 -1.71 0.87 18.67
C ALA A 182 -1.90 1.10 20.17
N GLU A 183 -2.94 0.51 20.78
CA GLU A 183 -3.20 0.62 22.23
C GLU A 183 -2.09 -0.06 23.06
N GLN A 184 -1.60 -1.22 22.63
CA GLN A 184 -0.46 -1.89 23.28
C GLN A 184 0.81 -1.04 23.23
N LEU A 185 1.13 -0.46 22.07
CA LEU A 185 2.27 0.44 21.91
C LEU A 185 2.15 1.67 22.80
N PHE A 186 0.97 2.32 22.80
CA PHE A 186 0.71 3.51 23.61
C PHE A 186 0.87 3.21 25.10
N ASN A 187 0.30 2.10 25.59
CA ASN A 187 0.40 1.70 26.98
C ASN A 187 1.85 1.35 27.38
N ALA A 188 2.66 0.84 26.46
CA ALA A 188 4.08 0.58 26.69
C ALA A 188 4.91 1.88 26.71
N ALA A 189 4.57 2.86 25.86
CA ALA A 189 5.26 4.15 25.78
C ALA A 189 4.90 5.11 26.92
N GLN A 190 3.64 5.13 27.33
CA GLN A 190 3.11 6.07 28.34
C GLN A 190 3.92 6.14 29.66
N PRO A 191 4.34 5.03 30.30
CA PRO A 191 5.12 5.11 31.55
C PRO A 191 6.55 5.63 31.36
N LEU A 192 7.05 5.68 30.13
CA LEU A 192 8.40 6.16 29.79
C LEU A 192 8.39 7.61 29.29
N ALA A 193 7.21 8.14 28.94
CA ALA A 193 7.05 9.48 28.43
C ALA A 193 7.43 10.55 29.48
N THR A 194 8.27 11.49 29.06
CA THR A 194 8.67 12.68 29.83
C THR A 194 7.85 13.91 29.45
N GLU A 195 8.17 15.08 30.00
CA GLU A 195 7.51 16.35 29.62
C GLU A 195 7.71 16.71 28.14
N GLU A 196 8.80 16.27 27.51
CA GLU A 196 9.08 16.51 26.09
C GLU A 196 8.09 15.76 25.18
N HIS A 197 7.51 14.67 25.68
CA HIS A 197 6.64 13.78 24.91
C HIS A 197 5.14 14.11 25.04
N GLN A 198 4.78 15.22 25.70
CA GLN A 198 3.36 15.52 25.98
C GLN A 198 2.52 15.75 24.71
N GLU A 199 3.10 16.40 23.69
CA GLU A 199 2.42 16.62 22.42
C GLU A 199 2.21 15.30 21.65
N PRO A 200 3.25 14.46 21.40
CA PRO A 200 3.07 13.14 20.81
C PRO A 200 2.08 12.25 21.59
N LEU A 201 2.09 12.33 22.92
CA LEU A 201 1.19 11.55 23.77
C LEU A 201 -0.27 12.02 23.61
N ALA A 202 -0.50 13.33 23.57
CA ALA A 202 -1.81 13.90 23.32
C ALA A 202 -2.33 13.54 21.92
N ASP A 203 -1.47 13.59 20.90
CA ASP A 203 -1.83 13.21 19.54
C ASP A 203 -2.15 11.71 19.43
N ALA A 204 -1.29 10.83 19.96
CA ALA A 204 -1.53 9.39 19.97
C ALA A 204 -2.82 9.02 20.74
N ARG A 205 -3.09 9.68 21.87
CA ARG A 205 -4.35 9.52 22.61
C ARG A 205 -5.56 9.93 21.77
N ARG A 206 -5.48 11.08 21.09
CA ARG A 206 -6.55 11.59 20.22
C ARG A 206 -6.85 10.62 19.07
N TRP A 207 -5.81 10.10 18.42
CA TRP A 207 -5.96 9.11 17.35
C TRP A 207 -6.49 7.78 17.85
N LEU A 208 -6.03 7.29 19.01
CA LEU A 208 -6.60 6.09 19.65
C LEU A 208 -8.07 6.28 19.97
N ALA A 209 -8.46 7.45 20.47
CA ALA A 209 -9.86 7.74 20.75
C ALA A 209 -10.71 7.66 19.47
N ALA A 210 -10.24 8.25 18.36
CA ALA A 210 -10.92 8.11 17.07
C ALA A 210 -10.93 6.65 16.55
N GLY A 211 -9.85 5.90 16.72
CA GLY A 211 -9.76 4.49 16.38
C GLY A 211 -10.72 3.62 17.19
N ARG A 212 -10.96 3.97 18.46
CA ARG A 212 -11.91 3.28 19.35
C ARG A 212 -13.34 3.35 18.83
N VAL A 213 -13.73 4.47 18.21
CA VAL A 213 -15.08 4.64 17.62
C VAL A 213 -15.36 3.59 16.54
N VAL A 214 -14.36 3.22 15.75
CA VAL A 214 -14.50 2.30 14.60
C VAL A 214 -13.78 0.97 14.81
N CYS A 215 -13.39 0.63 16.04
CA CYS A 215 -12.55 -0.54 16.28
C CYS A 215 -13.29 -1.87 16.03
N SER A 216 -14.62 -1.88 16.18
CA SER A 216 -15.53 -3.00 15.89
C SER A 216 -15.85 -3.15 14.40
N ALA A 217 -15.56 -2.14 13.58
CA ALA A 217 -15.83 -2.18 12.15
C ALA A 217 -14.93 -3.19 11.41
N ALA A 218 -15.38 -3.58 10.22
CA ALA A 218 -14.60 -4.44 9.33
C ALA A 218 -13.28 -3.78 8.90
N GLN A 219 -12.29 -4.58 8.51
CA GLN A 219 -10.97 -4.06 8.15
C GLN A 219 -11.03 -3.02 7.02
N ASP A 220 -11.78 -3.31 5.97
CA ASP A 220 -11.93 -2.42 4.81
C ASP A 220 -12.56 -1.07 5.20
N GLU A 221 -13.48 -1.08 6.16
CA GLU A 221 -14.11 0.14 6.67
C GLU A 221 -13.14 0.95 7.54
N ARG A 222 -12.31 0.29 8.36
CA ARG A 222 -11.26 0.97 9.12
C ARG A 222 -10.21 1.60 8.21
N ASP A 223 -9.83 0.93 7.14
CA ASP A 223 -8.89 1.46 6.15
C ASP A 223 -9.52 2.66 5.40
N PHE A 224 -10.82 2.59 5.11
CA PHE A 224 -11.58 3.74 4.59
C PHE A 224 -11.53 4.93 5.54
N TRP A 225 -11.82 4.72 6.83
CA TRP A 225 -11.81 5.79 7.84
C TRP A 225 -10.41 6.36 8.07
N ASP A 226 -9.36 5.53 8.12
CA ASP A 226 -7.98 5.99 8.28
C ASP A 226 -7.57 6.92 7.13
N LEU A 227 -7.82 6.50 5.89
CA LEU A 227 -7.57 7.32 4.71
C LEU A 227 -8.33 8.64 4.79
N ARG A 228 -9.58 8.59 5.26
CA ARG A 228 -10.46 9.75 5.32
C ARG A 228 -10.02 10.78 6.37
N LEU A 229 -9.69 10.31 7.57
CA LEU A 229 -9.23 11.14 8.67
C LEU A 229 -7.89 11.80 8.35
N ARG A 230 -6.99 11.08 7.67
CA ARG A 230 -5.71 11.63 7.18
C ARG A 230 -5.86 12.59 6.01
N ARG A 231 -6.97 12.49 5.24
CA ARG A 231 -7.26 13.34 4.07
C ARG A 231 -8.59 14.06 4.21
N PRO A 232 -8.66 15.09 5.09
CA PRO A 232 -9.91 15.80 5.39
C PRO A 232 -10.52 16.49 4.16
N LYS A 233 -9.70 16.84 3.16
CA LYS A 233 -10.13 17.58 1.96
C LYS A 233 -10.74 16.73 0.85
N THR A 234 -10.74 15.39 0.94
CA THR A 234 -11.40 14.57 -0.09
C THR A 234 -12.90 14.95 -0.15
N ALA A 235 -13.55 14.91 -1.31
CA ALA A 235 -14.98 15.22 -1.43
C ALA A 235 -15.83 13.98 -1.11
N TRP A 236 -17.02 14.17 -0.52
CA TRP A 236 -17.99 13.09 -0.33
C TRP A 236 -18.78 12.89 -1.62
N SER A 237 -18.78 11.66 -2.14
CA SER A 237 -19.43 11.37 -3.41
C SER A 237 -20.94 11.14 -3.24
N TRP A 238 -21.40 10.66 -2.07
CA TRP A 238 -22.80 10.32 -1.73
C TRP A 238 -23.48 9.25 -2.60
N HIS A 239 -22.85 8.83 -3.70
CA HIS A 239 -23.35 7.79 -4.59
C HIS A 239 -22.57 6.47 -4.41
N ASN A 240 -21.44 6.51 -3.71
CA ASN A 240 -20.65 5.33 -3.40
C ASN A 240 -21.31 4.55 -2.26
N LYS A 241 -21.74 3.32 -2.54
CA LYS A 241 -22.35 2.43 -1.53
C LYS A 241 -21.46 2.23 -0.31
N ALA A 242 -20.14 2.09 -0.50
CA ALA A 242 -19.21 1.91 0.61
C ALA A 242 -19.11 3.15 1.53
N GLU A 243 -19.21 4.36 0.97
CA GLU A 243 -19.25 5.59 1.76
C GLU A 243 -20.55 5.67 2.59
N LEU A 244 -21.68 5.29 1.97
CA LEU A 244 -22.98 5.29 2.64
C LEU A 244 -23.03 4.25 3.77
N GLU A 245 -22.54 3.04 3.53
CA GLU A 245 -22.45 1.97 4.53
C GLU A 245 -21.54 2.38 5.70
N ALA A 246 -20.35 2.95 5.41
CA ALA A 246 -19.46 3.43 6.45
C ALA A 246 -20.10 4.54 7.30
N LEU A 247 -20.81 5.49 6.66
CA LEU A 247 -21.55 6.53 7.38
C LEU A 247 -22.66 5.96 8.26
N ASP A 248 -23.41 4.99 7.74
CA ASP A 248 -24.49 4.33 8.49
C ASP A 248 -23.93 3.65 9.74
N HIS A 249 -22.89 2.83 9.58
CA HIS A 249 -22.18 2.19 10.70
C HIS A 249 -21.62 3.23 11.68
N LEU A 250 -20.95 4.28 11.20
CA LEU A 250 -20.42 5.33 12.08
C LEU A 250 -21.53 5.97 12.93
N SER A 251 -22.74 6.13 12.39
CA SER A 251 -23.86 6.71 13.13
C SER A 251 -24.33 5.85 14.30
N GLU A 252 -24.05 4.54 14.29
CA GLU A 252 -24.37 3.63 15.39
C GLU A 252 -23.37 3.76 16.56
N TRP A 253 -22.11 4.10 16.26
CA TRP A 253 -21.03 4.11 17.24
C TRP A 253 -20.65 5.51 17.74
N LEU A 254 -20.95 6.55 16.95
CA LEU A 254 -20.53 7.91 17.24
C LEU A 254 -21.48 8.60 18.22
N THR A 255 -21.02 8.83 19.44
CA THR A 255 -21.74 9.63 20.45
C THR A 255 -21.20 11.07 20.53
N ALA A 256 -21.99 11.98 21.07
CA ALA A 256 -21.61 13.40 21.19
C ALA A 256 -20.47 13.64 22.18
N ASP A 257 -20.27 12.72 23.12
CA ASP A 257 -19.26 12.71 24.18
C ASP A 257 -18.08 11.78 23.88
N ALA A 258 -18.08 11.07 22.75
CA ALA A 258 -16.99 10.19 22.37
C ALA A 258 -15.67 10.98 22.23
N GLU A 259 -14.64 10.53 22.94
CA GLU A 259 -13.29 11.05 22.75
C GLU A 259 -12.84 10.80 21.29
N GLY A 260 -12.26 11.81 20.63
CA GLY A 260 -11.86 11.71 19.20
C GLY A 260 -12.97 12.02 18.19
N ALA A 261 -14.20 12.28 18.64
CA ALA A 261 -15.32 12.72 17.79
C ALA A 261 -15.01 14.00 16.98
N ASP A 262 -14.11 14.83 17.48
CA ASP A 262 -13.65 16.05 16.82
C ASP A 262 -12.93 15.78 15.49
N LEU A 263 -12.20 14.67 15.37
CA LEU A 263 -11.55 14.26 14.14
C LEU A 263 -12.58 13.90 13.06
N TYR A 264 -13.64 13.17 13.43
CA TYR A 264 -14.75 12.85 12.54
C TYR A 264 -15.53 14.11 12.14
N LYS A 265 -15.83 14.99 13.11
CA LYS A 265 -16.49 16.27 12.86
C LYS A 265 -15.76 17.13 11.83
N ALA A 266 -14.43 17.09 11.81
CA ALA A 266 -13.62 17.86 10.87
C ALA A 266 -13.73 17.36 9.41
N ILE A 267 -14.05 16.09 9.19
CA ILE A 267 -14.11 15.48 7.85
C ILE A 267 -15.55 15.27 7.33
N LEU A 268 -16.52 15.25 8.23
CA LEU A 268 -17.90 14.98 7.91
C LEU A 268 -18.65 16.26 7.47
N PRO A 269 -19.60 16.14 6.53
CA PRO A 269 -20.45 17.26 6.15
C PRO A 269 -21.27 17.75 7.34
N GLN A 270 -21.29 19.08 7.55
CA GLN A 270 -21.93 19.70 8.71
C GLN A 270 -23.41 19.31 8.88
N CYS A 271 -24.13 19.15 7.77
CA CYS A 271 -25.53 18.71 7.77
C CYS A 271 -25.68 17.28 8.29
N TRP A 272 -24.80 16.37 7.87
CA TRP A 272 -24.78 14.98 8.33
C TRP A 272 -24.42 14.90 9.81
N TRP A 273 -23.35 15.60 10.23
CA TRP A 273 -22.94 15.66 11.63
C TRP A 273 -24.09 16.13 12.54
N GLY A 274 -24.78 17.20 12.13
CA GLY A 274 -25.91 17.74 12.88
C GLY A 274 -27.09 16.76 13.00
N LEU A 275 -27.33 15.91 12.00
CA LEU A 275 -28.35 14.87 12.05
C LEU A 275 -27.92 13.69 12.93
N ALA A 276 -26.70 13.20 12.77
CA ALA A 276 -26.14 12.11 13.57
C ALA A 276 -26.16 12.45 15.08
N MET A 277 -25.74 13.66 15.45
CA MET A 277 -25.77 14.09 16.86
C MET A 277 -27.19 14.20 17.43
N LYS A 278 -28.17 14.65 16.64
CA LYS A 278 -29.58 14.66 17.07
C LYS A 278 -30.13 13.25 17.27
N PHE A 279 -29.72 12.33 16.39
CA PHE A 279 -30.12 10.93 16.47
C PHE A 279 -29.53 10.25 17.71
N ALA A 280 -28.22 10.40 17.95
CA ALA A 280 -27.56 9.90 19.16
C ALA A 280 -28.23 10.45 20.44
N GLN A 281 -28.49 11.76 20.51
CA GLN A 281 -29.21 12.36 21.65
C GLN A 281 -30.64 11.82 21.83
N ALA A 282 -31.33 11.47 20.75
CA ALA A 282 -32.66 10.88 20.82
C ALA A 282 -32.60 9.44 21.34
N GLN A 283 -31.61 8.65 20.90
CA GLN A 283 -31.38 7.30 21.42
C GLN A 283 -31.02 7.31 22.91
N ASP A 284 -30.16 8.23 23.36
CA ASP A 284 -29.81 8.36 24.78
C ASP A 284 -31.03 8.67 25.65
N LYS A 285 -31.89 9.61 25.19
CA LYS A 285 -33.14 9.94 25.89
C LYS A 285 -34.07 8.73 25.95
N LEU A 286 -34.17 7.96 24.87
CA LEU A 286 -34.97 6.75 24.84
C LEU A 286 -34.41 5.69 25.82
N ALA A 287 -33.09 5.45 25.81
CA ALA A 287 -32.44 4.52 26.72
C ALA A 287 -32.61 4.93 28.20
N GLN A 288 -32.51 6.22 28.52
CA GLN A 288 -32.78 6.73 29.86
C GLN A 288 -34.25 6.53 30.26
N SER A 289 -35.20 6.75 29.34
CA SER A 289 -36.62 6.55 29.61
C SER A 289 -36.99 5.09 29.85
N VAL A 290 -36.27 4.14 29.25
CA VAL A 290 -36.44 2.70 29.47
C VAL A 290 -35.84 2.24 30.80
N ARG A 291 -34.72 2.83 31.24
CA ARG A 291 -34.08 2.49 32.53
C ARG A 291 -34.83 3.04 33.75
N LYS A 292 -35.44 4.23 33.63
CA LYS A 292 -36.17 4.89 34.72
C LYS A 292 -37.27 4.01 35.37
N PRO A 293 -38.15 3.29 34.63
CA PRO A 293 -39.16 2.43 35.25
C PRO A 293 -38.60 1.16 35.92
N GLU A 294 -37.37 0.73 35.61
CA GLU A 294 -36.75 -0.41 36.31
C GLU A 294 -36.20 0.01 37.68
N GLN A 295 -35.65 1.22 37.81
CA GLN A 295 -35.25 1.79 39.10
C GLN A 295 -36.47 2.10 39.99
N ASP A 296 -37.54 2.66 39.43
CA ASP A 296 -38.78 2.95 40.18
C ASP A 296 -39.49 1.66 40.65
N LYS A 297 -39.21 0.49 40.03
CA LYS A 297 -39.77 -0.81 40.42
C LYS A 297 -38.91 -1.56 41.45
N ALA A 298 -37.62 -1.22 41.56
CA ALA A 298 -36.72 -1.75 42.58
C ALA A 298 -36.84 -1.02 43.94
N GLU A 299 -37.41 0.19 43.95
CA GLU A 299 -37.61 1.01 45.17
C GLU A 299 -39.06 1.02 45.69
N SER A 300 -39.84 -0.05 45.46
CA SER A 300 -41.15 -0.25 46.10
C SER A 300 -41.04 -1.11 47.38
N PRO A 301 -41.68 -0.75 48.50
CA PRO A 301 -41.17 -0.99 49.84
C PRO A 301 -41.65 -2.31 50.48
N PHE A 302 -40.71 -3.17 50.87
CA PHE A 302 -40.85 -3.95 52.10
C PHE A 302 -39.75 -3.54 53.07
N ALA A 303 -40.12 -2.64 53.97
CA ALA A 303 -39.29 -2.17 55.06
C ALA A 303 -39.06 -3.28 56.10
N ILE A 304 -37.80 -3.63 56.35
CA ILE A 304 -37.34 -3.98 57.70
C ILE A 304 -36.16 -3.05 57.99
N ARG A 305 -36.38 -2.11 58.91
CA ARG A 305 -35.40 -1.15 59.41
C ARG A 305 -34.42 -1.84 60.36
N THR A 306 -33.13 -1.61 60.15
CA THR A 306 -32.13 -1.59 61.22
C THR A 306 -31.29 -0.33 61.08
N PRO A 307 -31.05 0.42 62.17
CA PRO A 307 -30.26 1.66 62.11
C PRO A 307 -28.78 1.35 62.32
N VAL A 308 -27.92 1.84 61.42
CA VAL A 308 -26.48 1.98 61.69
C VAL A 308 -26.04 3.38 61.27
N GLU A 309 -25.11 3.88 62.07
CA GLU A 309 -24.75 5.27 62.36
C GLU A 309 -23.48 5.71 61.61
N ALA A 310 -23.47 6.99 61.20
CA ALA A 310 -22.30 7.87 60.94
C ALA A 310 -21.45 7.69 59.64
N PRO A 311 -20.62 8.70 59.23
CA PRO A 311 -20.90 10.13 59.01
C PRO A 311 -20.28 10.63 57.64
N PRO A 312 -19.86 11.90 57.41
CA PRO A 312 -20.36 12.70 56.29
C PRO A 312 -19.39 12.91 55.11
N SER A 313 -20.03 13.32 54.02
CA SER A 313 -19.57 13.91 52.76
C SER A 313 -18.48 15.00 52.84
N GLN A 314 -17.60 15.01 51.84
CA GLN A 314 -17.00 16.22 51.27
C GLN A 314 -17.00 16.14 49.74
N GLN A 315 -17.77 17.05 49.14
CA GLN A 315 -17.63 17.52 47.77
C GLN A 315 -16.41 18.43 47.68
N ASP A 316 -15.72 18.47 46.54
CA ASP A 316 -15.39 19.77 45.93
C ASP A 316 -15.05 19.66 44.45
N LEU A 317 -15.82 20.43 43.66
CA LEU A 317 -15.54 20.82 42.29
C LEU A 317 -14.44 21.89 42.29
N ALA A 318 -13.47 21.77 41.39
CA ALA A 318 -12.62 22.91 41.01
C ALA A 318 -12.44 22.98 39.50
N ASN A 319 -13.13 23.96 38.91
CA ASN A 319 -12.86 24.55 37.60
C ASN A 319 -11.37 24.93 37.47
N ARG A 320 -10.78 24.70 36.29
CA ARG A 320 -9.55 25.39 35.89
C ARG A 320 -9.66 26.01 34.51
N GLU A 321 -9.61 27.34 34.50
CA GLU A 321 -9.50 28.23 33.36
C GLU A 321 -8.19 28.00 32.59
N PHE A 322 -8.26 28.03 31.27
CA PHE A 322 -7.11 28.16 30.37
C PHE A 322 -6.82 29.64 30.08
N ARG A 323 -5.53 30.01 30.12
CA ARG A 323 -5.01 31.21 29.44
C ARG A 323 -3.73 30.87 28.65
N PRO A 324 -3.42 31.66 27.60
CA PRO A 324 -2.61 31.21 26.47
C PRO A 324 -1.11 31.53 26.62
N HIS A 325 -0.32 30.77 25.86
CA HIS A 325 1.11 30.94 25.59
C HIS A 325 1.47 32.32 25.02
N PRO A 326 2.76 32.68 25.06
CA PRO A 326 3.42 32.83 23.77
C PRO A 326 4.89 32.36 23.68
N GLN A 327 5.26 32.11 22.42
CA GLN A 327 6.57 32.19 21.76
C GLN A 327 7.39 30.91 21.56
N ALA A 328 7.88 30.81 20.31
CA ALA A 328 8.27 29.62 19.59
C ALA A 328 9.74 29.68 19.15
N THR A 329 10.38 28.51 19.09
CA THR A 329 11.55 28.10 18.27
C THR A 329 11.70 26.58 18.45
N PRO A 330 12.27 25.74 17.55
CA PRO A 330 12.65 25.87 16.14
C PRO A 330 11.86 24.86 15.27
N LEU A 331 10.54 25.04 15.16
CA LEU A 331 9.61 24.16 14.40
C LEU A 331 9.71 24.30 12.86
N ALA A 332 10.56 25.18 12.35
CA ALA A 332 10.62 25.54 10.94
C ALA A 332 11.29 24.49 10.02
N ARG A 333 11.82 23.39 10.56
CA ARG A 333 12.45 22.33 9.75
C ARG A 333 11.49 21.18 9.35
N PHE A 334 10.29 21.11 9.92
CA PHE A 334 9.33 20.03 9.62
C PHE A 334 8.16 20.41 8.70
N LEU A 335 7.89 21.70 8.48
CA LEU A 335 6.72 22.14 7.69
C LEU A 335 7.01 22.39 6.20
N LEU A 336 8.28 22.54 5.80
CA LEU A 336 8.67 22.78 4.41
C LEU A 336 8.55 21.53 3.50
N PRO A 337 8.90 20.30 3.96
CA PRO A 337 8.70 19.08 3.16
C PRO A 337 7.22 18.76 2.91
N TRP A 338 6.33 19.12 3.84
CA TRP A 338 4.88 18.92 3.72
C TRP A 338 4.28 19.72 2.55
N PHE A 339 4.74 20.96 2.34
CA PHE A 339 4.25 21.81 1.25
C PHE A 339 4.76 21.35 -0.13
N CYS A 340 6.02 20.90 -0.25
CA CYS A 340 6.53 20.33 -1.49
C CYS A 340 5.87 18.99 -1.85
N GLY A 341 5.57 18.13 -0.86
CA GLY A 341 4.84 16.88 -1.08
C GLY A 341 3.41 17.10 -1.58
N CYS A 342 2.72 18.14 -1.08
CA CYS A 342 1.35 18.47 -1.51
C CYS A 342 1.30 18.99 -2.97
N LEU A 343 2.34 19.68 -3.46
CA LEU A 343 2.36 20.22 -4.82
C LEU A 343 2.69 19.14 -5.87
N ALA A 344 3.56 18.18 -5.53
CA ALA A 344 3.86 17.03 -6.39
C ALA A 344 2.65 16.08 -6.54
N MET A 345 1.78 16.01 -5.53
CA MET A 345 0.57 15.18 -5.57
C MET A 345 -0.58 15.78 -6.41
N ILE A 346 -0.63 17.09 -6.64
CA ILE A 346 -1.64 17.68 -7.54
C ILE A 346 -1.41 17.23 -9.00
N LEU A 347 -0.18 16.90 -9.37
CA LEU A 347 0.17 16.36 -10.70
C LEU A 347 -0.21 14.88 -10.89
N THR A 348 -0.50 14.12 -9.84
CA THR A 348 -0.85 12.69 -9.92
C THR A 348 -2.36 12.39 -9.79
N VAL A 349 -3.16 13.35 -9.33
CA VAL A 349 -4.58 13.14 -8.94
C VAL A 349 -5.59 13.04 -10.10
N LEU A 350 -5.17 13.11 -11.36
CA LEU A 350 -6.06 12.81 -12.51
C LEU A 350 -5.99 11.34 -12.98
N VAL A 351 -5.25 10.48 -12.27
CA VAL A 351 -5.12 9.06 -12.62
C VAL A 351 -5.68 8.21 -11.48
N LEU A 352 -6.66 7.37 -11.78
CA LEU A 352 -7.17 6.36 -10.84
C LEU A 352 -6.01 5.59 -10.19
N PRO A 353 -6.08 5.19 -8.91
CA PRO A 353 -5.04 4.38 -8.30
C PRO A 353 -4.83 3.09 -9.10
N ARG A 354 -3.61 2.89 -9.60
CA ARG A 354 -3.21 1.69 -10.36
C ARG A 354 -3.63 0.40 -9.67
N GLU A 355 -3.65 0.39 -8.35
CA GLU A 355 -4.05 -0.75 -7.53
C GLU A 355 -5.47 -1.24 -7.78
N PHE A 356 -6.41 -0.35 -8.07
CA PHE A 356 -7.80 -0.75 -8.33
C PHE A 356 -7.92 -1.47 -9.69
N VAL A 357 -7.17 -1.00 -10.68
CA VAL A 357 -7.09 -1.60 -12.01
C VAL A 357 -6.45 -2.99 -11.94
N VAL A 358 -5.35 -3.12 -11.20
CA VAL A 358 -4.67 -4.39 -10.94
C VAL A 358 -5.62 -5.38 -10.27
N ARG A 359 -6.41 -4.93 -9.27
CA ARG A 359 -7.38 -5.78 -8.57
C ARG A 359 -8.42 -6.40 -9.50
N ILE A 360 -8.96 -5.64 -10.47
CA ILE A 360 -9.94 -6.18 -11.43
C ILE A 360 -9.30 -7.28 -12.30
N LEU A 361 -8.10 -7.05 -12.82
CA LEU A 361 -7.43 -8.03 -13.68
C LEU A 361 -6.91 -9.23 -12.90
N ASP A 362 -6.51 -9.03 -11.64
CA ASP A 362 -6.16 -10.13 -10.73
C ASP A 362 -7.36 -11.03 -10.41
N THR A 363 -8.60 -10.51 -10.38
CA THR A 363 -9.79 -11.38 -10.27
C THR A 363 -9.99 -12.29 -11.48
N LEU A 364 -9.36 -12.00 -12.61
CA LEU A 364 -9.41 -12.82 -13.82
C LEU A 364 -8.29 -13.87 -13.88
N LYS A 365 -7.25 -13.78 -13.03
CA LYS A 365 -6.21 -14.81 -13.04
C LYS A 365 -6.85 -16.15 -12.68
N PRO A 366 -6.68 -17.18 -13.53
CA PRO A 366 -7.22 -18.49 -13.22
C PRO A 366 -6.59 -19.01 -11.93
N ARG A 367 -7.42 -19.65 -11.08
CA ARG A 367 -7.00 -20.16 -9.76
C ARG A 367 -6.02 -21.33 -9.85
N ALA A 368 -5.90 -21.94 -11.02
CA ALA A 368 -5.00 -23.05 -11.32
C ALA A 368 -4.32 -22.80 -12.67
N ASP A 369 -3.12 -23.34 -12.83
CA ASP A 369 -2.40 -23.32 -14.12
C ASP A 369 -3.24 -24.07 -15.16
N ILE A 370 -3.86 -23.32 -16.06
CA ILE A 370 -4.66 -23.91 -17.12
C ILE A 370 -3.69 -24.48 -18.17
N THR A 371 -3.77 -25.79 -18.40
CA THR A 371 -2.84 -26.49 -19.30
C THR A 371 -3.48 -26.94 -20.60
N THR A 372 -4.82 -27.02 -20.66
CA THR A 372 -5.54 -27.51 -21.84
C THR A 372 -6.48 -26.46 -22.44
N GLN A 373 -6.71 -26.57 -23.75
CA GLN A 373 -7.65 -25.69 -24.47
C GLN A 373 -9.10 -25.83 -23.98
N ALA A 374 -9.50 -27.04 -23.58
CA ALA A 374 -10.83 -27.29 -23.03
C ALA A 374 -11.01 -26.56 -21.68
N GLU A 375 -10.00 -26.58 -20.82
CA GLU A 375 -9.99 -25.83 -19.57
C GLU A 375 -10.00 -24.31 -19.80
N LEU A 376 -9.25 -23.80 -20.78
CA LEU A 376 -9.29 -22.36 -21.15
C LEU A 376 -10.69 -21.95 -21.59
N THR A 377 -11.34 -22.77 -22.41
CA THR A 377 -12.69 -22.49 -22.91
C THR A 377 -13.71 -22.56 -21.76
N ALA A 378 -13.58 -23.53 -20.86
CA ALA A 378 -14.43 -23.63 -19.67
C ALA A 378 -14.26 -22.42 -18.75
N TRP A 379 -13.01 -22.04 -18.44
CA TRP A 379 -12.69 -20.84 -17.67
C TRP A 379 -13.25 -19.58 -18.31
N ARG A 380 -13.10 -19.40 -19.63
CA ARG A 380 -13.67 -18.26 -20.36
C ARG A 380 -15.18 -18.21 -20.18
N ASN A 381 -15.88 -19.34 -20.37
CA ASN A 381 -17.33 -19.42 -20.27
C ASN A 381 -17.83 -19.12 -18.85
N ASP A 382 -17.13 -19.62 -17.82
CA ASP A 382 -17.49 -19.38 -16.43
C ASP A 382 -17.23 -17.91 -16.03
N THR A 383 -16.07 -17.38 -16.42
CA THR A 383 -15.72 -15.96 -16.19
C THR A 383 -16.69 -15.04 -16.93
N LEU A 384 -17.09 -15.40 -18.14
CA LEU A 384 -18.09 -14.66 -18.92
C LEU A 384 -19.45 -14.64 -18.21
N LYS A 385 -19.93 -15.79 -17.73
CA LYS A 385 -21.19 -15.85 -16.96
C LYS A 385 -21.13 -15.01 -15.69
N GLN A 386 -20.00 -15.09 -14.97
CA GLN A 386 -19.79 -14.28 -13.78
C GLN A 386 -19.83 -12.78 -14.11
N LYS A 387 -19.11 -12.34 -15.16
CA LYS A 387 -19.09 -10.93 -15.57
C LYS A 387 -20.44 -10.44 -16.07
N ALA A 388 -21.18 -11.26 -16.80
CA ALA A 388 -22.54 -10.93 -17.22
C ALA A 388 -23.48 -10.75 -16.02
N ALA A 389 -23.33 -11.54 -14.95
CA ALA A 389 -24.10 -11.37 -13.73
C ALA A 389 -23.70 -10.12 -12.94
N GLU A 390 -22.39 -9.87 -12.78
CA GLU A 390 -21.85 -8.69 -12.10
C GLU A 390 -22.25 -7.38 -12.78
N LEU A 391 -22.27 -7.37 -14.11
CA LEU A 391 -22.56 -6.19 -14.94
C LEU A 391 -23.96 -6.22 -15.56
N ALA A 392 -24.92 -6.90 -14.94
CA ALA A 392 -26.28 -7.06 -15.48
C ALA A 392 -26.94 -5.71 -15.85
N LEU A 393 -26.68 -4.65 -15.08
CA LEU A 393 -27.17 -3.28 -15.34
C LEU A 393 -26.61 -2.66 -16.63
N TYR A 394 -25.45 -3.13 -17.11
CA TYR A 394 -24.74 -2.63 -18.29
C TYR A 394 -24.91 -3.51 -19.53
N THR A 395 -25.81 -4.51 -19.47
CA THR A 395 -26.16 -5.36 -20.61
C THR A 395 -26.56 -4.55 -21.86
N PRO A 396 -27.34 -3.45 -21.77
CA PRO A 396 -27.68 -2.64 -22.96
C PRO A 396 -26.45 -2.06 -23.67
N GLN A 397 -25.45 -1.58 -22.92
CA GLN A 397 -24.22 -1.01 -23.46
C GLN A 397 -23.34 -2.12 -24.05
N HIS A 398 -23.28 -3.28 -23.40
CA HIS A 398 -22.60 -4.46 -23.92
C HIS A 398 -23.22 -4.93 -25.26
N ASP A 399 -24.54 -5.09 -25.31
CA ASP A 399 -25.25 -5.55 -26.52
C ASP A 399 -25.12 -4.53 -27.67
N LYS A 400 -25.17 -3.23 -27.35
CA LYS A 400 -24.94 -2.15 -28.31
C LYS A 400 -23.51 -2.18 -28.85
N ALA A 401 -22.50 -2.37 -27.99
CA ALA A 401 -21.11 -2.51 -28.41
C ALA A 401 -20.87 -3.79 -29.22
N LYS A 402 -21.62 -4.87 -28.94
CA LYS A 402 -21.47 -6.16 -29.62
C LYS A 402 -21.99 -6.12 -31.06
N THR A 403 -23.09 -5.39 -31.28
CA THR A 403 -23.84 -5.39 -32.54
C THR A 403 -23.66 -4.13 -33.38
N GLY A 404 -23.34 -2.99 -32.75
CA GLY A 404 -23.17 -1.72 -33.42
C GLY A 404 -21.78 -1.51 -34.02
N SER A 405 -21.69 -0.49 -34.87
CA SER A 405 -20.43 -0.01 -35.47
C SER A 405 -19.58 0.79 -34.47
N TRP A 406 -18.32 1.09 -34.82
CA TRP A 406 -17.47 1.96 -34.00
C TRP A 406 -18.08 3.35 -33.81
N SER A 407 -18.59 3.98 -34.88
CA SER A 407 -19.18 5.32 -34.80
C SER A 407 -20.37 5.41 -33.84
N GLU A 408 -21.15 4.34 -33.69
CA GLU A 408 -22.30 4.32 -32.78
C GLU A 408 -21.91 4.11 -31.32
N ASN A 409 -20.72 3.54 -31.11
CA ASN A 409 -20.21 3.12 -29.81
C ASN A 409 -19.01 3.92 -29.32
N GLU A 410 -18.44 4.82 -30.13
CA GLU A 410 -17.21 5.56 -29.83
C GLU A 410 -17.30 6.27 -28.49
N GLU A 411 -18.40 6.97 -28.22
CA GLU A 411 -18.58 7.73 -26.98
C GLU A 411 -18.53 6.81 -25.75
N THR A 412 -19.23 5.66 -25.82
CA THR A 412 -19.27 4.66 -24.74
C THR A 412 -17.93 3.95 -24.58
N LEU A 413 -17.32 3.50 -25.68
CA LEU A 413 -16.09 2.71 -25.69
C LEU A 413 -14.82 3.52 -25.50
N THR A 414 -14.86 4.85 -25.62
CA THR A 414 -13.75 5.74 -25.23
C THR A 414 -13.91 6.30 -23.82
N GLY A 415 -15.00 5.96 -23.11
CA GLY A 415 -15.30 6.46 -21.78
C GLY A 415 -15.67 7.93 -21.75
N ARG A 416 -16.09 8.51 -22.88
CA ARG A 416 -16.58 9.89 -22.96
C ARG A 416 -18.06 10.02 -22.60
N GLY A 417 -18.78 8.90 -22.59
CA GLY A 417 -20.20 8.84 -22.24
C GLY A 417 -20.45 9.07 -20.75
N LYS A 418 -21.59 9.69 -20.43
CA LYS A 418 -22.00 10.00 -19.04
C LYS A 418 -22.23 8.76 -18.18
N GLU A 419 -22.70 7.68 -18.79
CA GLU A 419 -23.07 6.45 -18.06
C GLU A 419 -21.84 5.65 -17.64
N MET A 420 -20.77 5.68 -18.45
CA MET A 420 -19.53 4.94 -18.21
C MET A 420 -18.32 5.82 -18.51
N PRO A 421 -17.98 6.74 -17.60
CA PRO A 421 -16.85 7.63 -17.80
C PRO A 421 -15.54 6.86 -17.77
N PHE A 422 -14.52 7.40 -18.43
CA PHE A 422 -13.20 6.80 -18.59
C PHE A 422 -12.51 6.53 -17.26
N GLU A 423 -12.91 7.16 -16.16
CA GLU A 423 -12.37 6.93 -14.82
C GLU A 423 -13.13 5.83 -14.07
N SER A 424 -14.36 5.51 -14.47
CA SER A 424 -15.19 4.54 -13.74
C SER A 424 -14.60 3.14 -13.71
N SER A 425 -14.85 2.40 -12.64
CA SER A 425 -14.49 0.99 -12.52
C SER A 425 -15.33 0.12 -13.45
N GLN A 426 -16.58 0.51 -13.67
CA GLN A 426 -17.55 -0.21 -14.50
C GLN A 426 -17.14 -0.18 -15.97
N TYR A 427 -16.60 0.94 -16.48
CA TYR A 427 -16.03 1.00 -17.82
C TYR A 427 -14.91 -0.03 -18.01
N MET A 428 -14.01 -0.16 -17.03
CA MET A 428 -12.95 -1.20 -17.09
C MET A 428 -13.52 -2.60 -17.14
N GLN A 429 -14.52 -2.87 -16.31
CA GLN A 429 -15.18 -4.16 -16.29
C GLN A 429 -15.94 -4.44 -17.60
N LEU A 430 -16.53 -3.42 -18.24
CA LEU A 430 -17.09 -3.56 -19.60
C LEU A 430 -16.01 -3.91 -20.62
N LEU A 431 -14.87 -3.21 -20.63
CA LEU A 431 -13.80 -3.51 -21.60
C LEU A 431 -13.33 -4.96 -21.44
N VAL A 432 -13.15 -5.43 -20.21
CA VAL A 432 -12.84 -6.84 -19.92
C VAL A 432 -13.96 -7.76 -20.44
N TRP A 433 -15.22 -7.43 -20.17
CA TRP A 433 -16.36 -8.23 -20.63
C TRP A 433 -16.38 -8.34 -22.16
N LEU A 434 -16.12 -7.25 -22.88
CA LEU A 434 -16.00 -7.23 -24.34
C LEU A 434 -14.76 -7.97 -24.87
N HIS A 435 -13.74 -8.25 -24.04
CA HIS A 435 -12.68 -9.18 -24.42
C HIS A 435 -13.11 -10.64 -24.26
N LEU A 436 -13.97 -10.94 -23.29
CA LEU A 436 -14.51 -12.27 -23.04
C LEU A 436 -15.65 -12.63 -23.99
N ASP A 437 -16.47 -11.66 -24.40
CA ASP A 437 -17.56 -11.81 -25.37
C ASP A 437 -17.49 -10.71 -26.43
N PRO A 438 -16.68 -10.90 -27.48
CA PRO A 438 -16.29 -9.80 -28.33
C PRO A 438 -17.32 -9.31 -29.33
N PRO A 439 -17.19 -8.03 -29.72
CA PRO A 439 -17.96 -7.44 -30.80
C PRO A 439 -17.86 -8.20 -32.12
N ASN A 440 -18.97 -8.20 -32.87
CA ASN A 440 -19.01 -8.81 -34.20
C ASN A 440 -18.18 -8.01 -35.21
N ASP A 441 -18.13 -6.69 -35.03
CA ASP A 441 -17.36 -5.79 -35.88
C ASP A 441 -15.86 -5.79 -35.51
N ALA A 442 -15.01 -5.95 -36.53
CA ALA A 442 -13.55 -6.06 -36.35
C ALA A 442 -12.90 -4.74 -35.91
N GLU A 443 -13.42 -3.60 -36.38
CA GLU A 443 -12.93 -2.30 -35.96
C GLU A 443 -13.25 -2.06 -34.48
N VAL A 444 -14.46 -2.41 -34.04
CA VAL A 444 -14.85 -2.32 -32.62
C VAL A 444 -13.96 -3.23 -31.75
N ARG A 445 -13.70 -4.49 -32.17
CA ARG A 445 -12.77 -5.39 -31.45
C ARG A 445 -11.38 -4.77 -31.30
N ARG A 446 -10.83 -4.22 -32.38
CA ARG A 446 -9.52 -3.56 -32.38
C ARG A 446 -9.50 -2.36 -31.44
N GLN A 447 -10.53 -1.52 -31.47
CA GLN A 447 -10.63 -0.37 -30.58
C GLN A 447 -10.78 -0.78 -29.12
N VAL A 448 -11.57 -1.81 -28.81
CA VAL A 448 -11.67 -2.36 -27.44
C VAL A 448 -10.30 -2.81 -26.92
N CYS A 449 -9.48 -3.46 -27.75
CA CYS A 449 -8.09 -3.83 -27.39
C CYS A 449 -7.24 -2.59 -27.09
N TYR A 450 -7.31 -1.54 -27.93
CA TYR A 450 -6.60 -0.28 -27.71
C TYR A 450 -6.99 0.41 -26.41
N GLN A 451 -8.29 0.49 -26.13
CA GLN A 451 -8.80 1.19 -24.94
C GLN A 451 -8.40 0.46 -23.67
N LEU A 452 -8.40 -0.88 -23.68
CA LEU A 452 -7.90 -1.66 -22.56
C LEU A 452 -6.40 -1.40 -22.36
N LEU A 453 -5.59 -1.54 -23.41
CA LEU A 453 -4.15 -1.33 -23.32
C LEU A 453 -3.78 0.08 -22.85
N LYS A 454 -4.45 1.11 -23.37
CA LYS A 454 -4.26 2.50 -22.96
C LYS A 454 -4.50 2.68 -21.46
N ARG A 455 -5.47 1.96 -20.90
CA ARG A 455 -5.89 2.12 -19.51
C ARG A 455 -5.05 1.30 -18.52
N VAL A 456 -4.69 0.06 -18.87
CA VAL A 456 -4.06 -0.87 -17.90
C VAL A 456 -2.64 -1.28 -18.27
N LYS A 457 -2.16 -0.88 -19.46
CA LYS A 457 -0.81 -1.16 -19.96
C LYS A 457 -0.44 -2.63 -19.81
N ALA A 458 0.59 -2.93 -19.01
CA ALA A 458 1.15 -4.26 -18.81
C ALA A 458 0.12 -5.31 -18.37
N ASP A 459 -0.91 -4.92 -17.62
CA ASP A 459 -1.89 -5.86 -17.10
C ASP A 459 -2.83 -6.40 -18.20
N ALA A 460 -2.97 -5.68 -19.33
CA ALA A 460 -3.74 -6.14 -20.49
C ALA A 460 -3.07 -7.35 -21.15
N ILE A 461 -1.73 -7.40 -21.12
CA ILE A 461 -0.93 -8.46 -21.72
C ILE A 461 -1.29 -9.81 -21.11
N SER A 462 -1.47 -9.86 -19.78
CA SER A 462 -1.84 -11.09 -19.06
C SER A 462 -3.22 -11.60 -19.47
N LEU A 463 -4.19 -10.71 -19.68
CA LEU A 463 -5.51 -11.11 -20.19
C LEU A 463 -5.42 -11.58 -21.64
N TRP A 464 -4.64 -10.90 -22.47
CA TRP A 464 -4.46 -11.27 -23.88
C TRP A 464 -3.80 -12.65 -24.04
N GLU A 465 -2.80 -12.98 -23.21
CA GLU A 465 -2.19 -14.31 -23.19
C GLU A 465 -3.22 -15.43 -22.94
N LEU A 466 -4.20 -15.19 -22.07
CA LEU A 466 -5.29 -16.15 -21.80
C LEU A 466 -6.32 -16.25 -22.93
N LEU A 467 -6.45 -15.20 -23.74
CA LEU A 467 -7.43 -15.11 -24.83
C LEU A 467 -6.87 -15.47 -26.20
N LEU A 468 -5.56 -15.73 -26.30
CA LEU A 468 -4.89 -16.17 -27.51
C LEU A 468 -4.86 -17.70 -27.59
N TYR A 469 -5.93 -18.27 -28.12
CA TYR A 469 -6.03 -19.71 -28.38
C TYR A 469 -6.67 -19.97 -29.76
N PRO A 470 -6.52 -21.18 -30.32
CA PRO A 470 -7.10 -21.51 -31.62
C PRO A 470 -8.62 -21.34 -31.64
N GLY A 471 -9.12 -20.51 -32.56
CA GLY A 471 -10.54 -20.20 -32.69
C GLY A 471 -11.04 -19.02 -31.82
N SER A 472 -10.16 -18.33 -31.10
CA SER A 472 -10.52 -17.08 -30.43
C SER A 472 -10.83 -15.99 -31.44
N SER A 473 -12.00 -15.35 -31.27
CA SER A 473 -12.49 -14.30 -32.17
C SER A 473 -11.78 -12.95 -32.02
N ASN A 474 -10.95 -12.77 -30.99
CA ASN A 474 -10.15 -11.56 -30.77
C ASN A 474 -8.68 -11.73 -31.14
N ALA A 475 -8.24 -12.93 -31.51
CA ALA A 475 -6.82 -13.24 -31.61
C ALA A 475 -6.10 -12.36 -32.63
N ASP A 476 -6.72 -12.11 -33.78
CA ASP A 476 -6.10 -11.32 -34.85
C ASP A 476 -6.01 -9.84 -34.48
N GLU A 477 -7.06 -9.27 -33.87
CA GLU A 477 -7.05 -7.89 -33.40
C GLU A 477 -6.08 -7.68 -32.23
N ILE A 478 -6.01 -8.60 -31.26
CA ILE A 478 -5.05 -8.56 -30.15
C ILE A 478 -3.62 -8.51 -30.71
N LYS A 479 -3.29 -9.36 -31.69
CA LYS A 479 -1.97 -9.38 -32.33
C LYS A 479 -1.66 -8.09 -33.09
N ALA A 480 -2.66 -7.55 -33.80
CA ALA A 480 -2.50 -6.29 -34.52
C ALA A 480 -2.19 -5.15 -33.55
N VAL A 481 -2.98 -5.01 -32.48
CA VAL A 481 -2.76 -3.98 -31.47
C VAL A 481 -1.45 -4.18 -30.70
N ALA A 482 -1.06 -5.42 -30.37
CA ALA A 482 0.23 -5.71 -29.74
C ALA A 482 1.41 -5.28 -30.62
N ARG A 483 1.33 -5.49 -31.93
CA ARG A 483 2.35 -5.05 -32.91
C ARG A 483 2.44 -3.54 -32.99
N GLU A 484 1.30 -2.86 -33.05
CA GLU A 484 1.25 -1.41 -33.10
C GLU A 484 1.75 -0.79 -31.80
N ALA A 485 1.38 -1.35 -30.65
CA ALA A 485 1.84 -0.94 -29.33
C ALA A 485 3.36 -1.09 -29.14
N LEU A 486 3.98 -2.12 -29.72
CA LEU A 486 5.44 -2.28 -29.71
C LEU A 486 6.16 -1.28 -30.62
N ALA A 487 5.51 -0.85 -31.69
CA ALA A 487 6.06 0.14 -32.63
C ALA A 487 5.84 1.59 -32.17
N ASP A 488 4.84 1.84 -31.32
CA ASP A 488 4.47 3.16 -30.85
C ASP A 488 5.40 3.64 -29.70
N PRO A 489 6.16 4.73 -29.91
CA PRO A 489 7.11 5.24 -28.92
C PRO A 489 6.44 5.88 -27.69
N SER A 490 5.12 6.13 -27.73
CA SER A 490 4.39 6.66 -26.57
C SER A 490 4.27 5.64 -25.43
N TYR A 491 4.49 4.36 -25.71
CA TYR A 491 4.50 3.31 -24.71
C TYR A 491 5.93 2.99 -24.22
N SER A 492 6.13 3.11 -22.90
CA SER A 492 7.35 2.71 -22.22
C SER A 492 7.23 1.28 -21.70
N TRP A 493 7.69 0.30 -22.50
CA TRP A 493 7.66 -1.12 -22.13
C TRP A 493 8.95 -1.59 -21.45
N SER A 494 8.82 -2.40 -20.40
CA SER A 494 9.94 -3.16 -19.83
C SER A 494 10.45 -4.24 -20.80
N ALA A 495 11.67 -4.75 -20.58
CA ALA A 495 12.23 -5.81 -21.42
C ALA A 495 11.34 -7.07 -21.42
N ASP A 496 10.78 -7.43 -20.27
CA ASP A 496 9.88 -8.57 -20.13
C ASP A 496 8.54 -8.34 -20.83
N GLU A 497 7.96 -7.14 -20.73
CA GLU A 497 6.73 -6.78 -21.45
C GLU A 497 6.94 -6.82 -22.98
N LYS A 498 8.08 -6.31 -23.47
CA LYS A 498 8.43 -6.40 -24.89
C LYS A 498 8.52 -7.83 -25.36
N LYS A 499 9.14 -8.70 -24.57
CA LYS A 499 9.24 -10.14 -24.84
C LYS A 499 7.85 -10.77 -24.90
N ARG A 500 6.98 -10.48 -23.92
CA ARG A 500 5.60 -11.01 -23.87
C ARG A 500 4.75 -10.54 -25.05
N LEU A 501 4.77 -9.26 -25.39
CA LEU A 501 4.10 -8.73 -26.59
C LEU A 501 4.67 -9.37 -27.87
N GLY A 502 5.98 -9.60 -27.94
CA GLY A 502 6.62 -10.33 -29.03
C GLY A 502 6.11 -11.77 -29.16
N MET A 503 5.93 -12.48 -28.05
CA MET A 503 5.32 -13.82 -28.03
C MET A 503 3.87 -13.80 -28.51
N ILE A 504 3.07 -12.80 -28.09
CA ILE A 504 1.70 -12.61 -28.57
C ILE A 504 1.66 -12.47 -30.10
N ILE A 505 2.54 -11.65 -30.66
CA ILE A 505 2.62 -11.42 -32.12
C ILE A 505 3.06 -12.68 -32.85
N ALA A 506 4.06 -13.39 -32.30
CA ALA A 506 4.62 -14.60 -32.89
C ALA A 506 3.73 -15.84 -32.71
N HIS A 507 2.66 -15.75 -31.90
CA HIS A 507 1.74 -16.84 -31.66
C HIS A 507 0.92 -17.14 -32.92
N ASP A 508 1.51 -17.86 -33.86
CA ASP A 508 0.85 -18.29 -35.08
C ASP A 508 -0.18 -19.36 -34.73
N VAL A 509 -1.47 -19.04 -34.92
CA VAL A 509 -2.59 -19.96 -34.64
C VAL A 509 -2.61 -21.13 -35.64
N THR A 510 -1.68 -21.13 -36.59
CA THR A 510 -1.51 -22.11 -37.66
C THR A 510 -0.81 -23.40 -37.22
N SER A 511 -0.37 -23.54 -35.97
CA SER A 511 0.23 -24.80 -35.51
C SER A 511 -0.83 -25.82 -35.09
N HIS A 512 -1.01 -26.83 -35.96
CA HIS A 512 -1.66 -28.13 -35.75
C HIS A 512 -3.17 -28.30 -36.07
N MET A 513 -3.51 -28.23 -37.36
CA MET A 513 -4.06 -29.45 -37.98
C MET A 513 -2.94 -30.51 -37.99
N VAL A 514 -2.74 -31.20 -36.86
CA VAL A 514 -2.11 -32.53 -36.91
C VAL A 514 -3.02 -33.37 -37.79
N SER A 515 -2.51 -33.67 -38.97
CA SER A 515 -2.92 -34.74 -39.85
C SER A 515 -3.50 -35.92 -39.04
N LEU A 516 -4.83 -36.00 -38.97
CA LEU A 516 -5.55 -37.21 -38.65
C LEU A 516 -5.17 -38.24 -39.71
N LYS A 517 -4.21 -39.09 -39.35
CA LYS A 517 -3.85 -40.29 -40.09
C LYS A 517 -5.15 -41.08 -40.31
N PRO A 518 -5.52 -41.43 -41.55
CA PRO A 518 -6.77 -42.13 -41.82
C PRO A 518 -6.77 -43.47 -41.07
N PRO A 519 -7.95 -43.95 -40.62
CA PRO A 519 -8.04 -45.19 -39.88
C PRO A 519 -7.60 -46.34 -40.80
N HIS A 520 -6.59 -47.09 -40.37
CA HIS A 520 -6.33 -48.40 -40.95
C HIS A 520 -7.55 -49.28 -40.68
N MET A 521 -8.31 -49.59 -41.74
CA MET A 521 -9.20 -50.75 -41.75
C MET A 521 -8.35 -52.01 -41.61
N LYS A 522 -8.57 -52.75 -40.52
CA LYS A 522 -8.61 -54.22 -40.51
C LYS A 522 -9.68 -54.68 -39.55
#